data_AF-A0A829YLZ9-F1
#
_entry.id   AF-A0A829YLZ9-F1
#
_cell.length_a   1.000
_cell.length_b   1.000
_cell.length_c   1.000
_cell.angle_alpha   90.00
_cell.angle_beta   90.00
_cell.angle_gamma   90.00
#
_symmetry.space_group_name_H-M   'P 1'
#
loop_
_entity.id
_entity.type
_entity.pdbx_description
1 polymer ?
#
loop_
_entity_poly.entity_id
_entity_poly.type
_entity_poly.pdbx_seq_one_letter_code
_entity_poly.pdbx_strand_id
1 'polypeptide(L)'
;MQNISIRAVILATLAVLGIDIFSGMLLTQMFGGPGWGTELSREEIRRAYQVLMQDVRYLALGLLLGTASTVLGGYLAARLARSMPYYNALAFGVLGILISMIGAGDLPTWVKIVGLGLSLPAAVLGGHIAKLRAGKPAS
;
A
#
# COMPACT_ATOMS: atom_id res chain seq x y z
N MET A 1 -13.12 24.68 -9.58
CA MET A 1 -11.89 24.30 -8.85
C MET A 1 -12.08 22.90 -8.28
N GLN A 2 -11.20 21.94 -8.62
CA GLN A 2 -11.29 20.56 -8.10
C GLN A 2 -11.00 20.58 -6.59
N ASN A 3 -11.98 20.21 -5.75
CA ASN A 3 -11.84 20.31 -4.30
C ASN A 3 -11.22 19.01 -3.75
N ILE A 4 -9.89 18.95 -3.68
CA ILE A 4 -9.16 17.85 -3.04
C ILE A 4 -9.14 18.09 -1.53
N SER A 5 -9.65 17.13 -0.76
CA SER A 5 -9.64 17.18 0.70
C SER A 5 -8.33 16.59 1.23
N ILE A 6 -7.38 17.48 1.54
CA ILE A 6 -6.08 17.11 2.12
C ILE A 6 -6.26 16.24 3.37
N ARG A 7 -7.25 16.57 4.23
CA ARG A 7 -7.56 15.78 5.43
C ARG A 7 -7.94 14.34 5.09
N ALA A 8 -8.77 14.14 4.07
CA ALA A 8 -9.19 12.80 3.66
C ALA A 8 -8.01 11.98 3.11
N VAL A 9 -7.14 12.60 2.31
CA VAL A 9 -5.94 11.97 1.74
C VAL A 9 -4.95 11.56 2.85
N ILE A 10 -4.69 12.45 3.81
CA ILE A 10 -3.80 12.15 4.94
C ILE A 10 -4.35 11.00 5.79
N LEU A 11 -5.64 11.03 6.14
CA LEU A 11 -6.26 9.97 6.95
C LEU A 11 -6.22 8.61 6.24
N ALA A 12 -6.48 8.58 4.94
CA ALA A 12 -6.35 7.36 4.14
C ALA A 12 -4.91 6.85 4.11
N THR A 13 -3.94 7.76 3.96
CA THR A 13 -2.51 7.42 3.97
C THR A 13 -2.08 6.83 5.31
N LEU A 14 -2.45 7.44 6.42
CA LEU A 14 -2.13 6.91 7.75
C LEU A 14 -2.76 5.54 7.99
N ALA A 15 -4.01 5.33 7.55
CA ALA A 15 -4.67 4.03 7.66
C ALA A 15 -3.94 2.95 6.86
N VAL A 16 -3.54 3.26 5.62
CA VAL A 16 -2.81 2.32 4.76
C VAL A 16 -1.41 2.04 5.29
N LEU A 17 -0.68 3.04 5.78
CA LEU A 17 0.63 2.83 6.40
C LEU A 17 0.55 1.84 7.57
N GLY A 18 -0.48 1.94 8.41
CA GLY A 18 -0.71 0.98 9.50
C GLY A 18 -0.94 -0.45 8.97
N ILE A 19 -1.74 -0.59 7.91
CA ILE A 19 -2.00 -1.88 7.26
C ILE A 19 -0.74 -2.46 6.63
N ASP A 20 0.06 -1.65 5.95
CA ASP A 20 1.28 -2.08 5.28
C ASP A 20 2.35 -2.50 6.29
N ILE A 21 2.52 -1.76 7.39
CA ILE A 21 3.41 -2.14 8.50
C ILE A 21 2.98 -3.48 9.08
N PHE A 22 1.69 -3.63 9.40
CA PHE A 22 1.17 -4.87 9.96
C PHE A 22 1.30 -6.06 8.99
N SER A 23 1.01 -5.84 7.71
CA SER A 23 1.16 -6.84 6.65
C SER A 23 2.62 -7.24 6.46
N GLY A 24 3.54 -6.27 6.49
CA GLY A 24 4.98 -6.51 6.41
C GLY A 24 5.48 -7.33 7.59
N MET A 25 5.03 -7.03 8.82
CA MET A 25 5.33 -7.84 10.01
C MET A 25 4.82 -9.27 9.85
N LEU A 26 3.57 -9.45 9.40
CA LEU A 26 2.97 -10.76 9.21
C LEU A 26 3.72 -11.58 8.14
N LEU A 27 4.01 -11.00 6.98
CA LEU A 27 4.78 -11.66 5.93
C LEU A 27 6.18 -12.02 6.40
N THR A 28 6.82 -11.14 7.16
CA THR A 28 8.15 -11.41 7.71
C THR A 28 8.12 -12.55 8.72
N GLN A 29 7.07 -12.68 9.53
CA GLN A 29 6.89 -13.85 10.41
C GLN A 29 6.63 -15.14 9.63
N MET A 30 5.85 -15.08 8.54
CA MET A 30 5.53 -16.25 7.73
C MET A 30 6.73 -16.77 6.91
N PHE A 31 7.58 -15.88 6.42
CA PHE A 31 8.66 -16.22 5.48
C PHE A 31 10.06 -16.08 6.08
N GLY A 32 10.20 -15.40 7.23
CA GLY A 32 11.49 -15.07 7.84
C GLY A 32 12.27 -16.26 8.40
N GLY A 33 11.63 -17.41 8.56
CA GLY A 33 12.24 -18.63 9.06
C GLY A 33 12.44 -18.67 10.59
N PRO A 34 12.80 -19.84 11.13
CA PRO A 34 13.02 -20.04 12.57
C PRO A 34 14.31 -19.33 13.00
N GLY A 35 14.19 -18.10 13.49
CA GLY A 35 15.35 -17.28 13.89
C GLY A 35 15.06 -15.82 14.21
N TRP A 36 13.88 -15.29 13.84
CA TRP A 36 13.45 -13.90 14.12
C TRP A 36 13.17 -13.59 15.60
N GLY A 37 13.61 -14.45 16.53
CA GLY A 37 13.17 -14.46 17.93
C GLY A 37 14.10 -13.85 18.98
N THR A 38 15.40 -13.69 18.72
CA THR A 38 16.35 -13.21 19.75
C THR A 38 17.63 -12.66 19.12
N GLU A 39 18.06 -11.47 19.56
CA GLU A 39 19.38 -10.84 19.34
C GLU A 39 20.12 -11.22 18.04
N LEU A 40 19.45 -11.08 16.89
CA LEU A 40 20.14 -11.20 15.61
C LEU A 40 21.13 -10.04 15.47
N SER A 41 22.39 -10.37 15.14
CA SER A 41 23.37 -9.36 14.74
C SER A 41 22.86 -8.59 13.50
N ARG A 42 23.35 -7.35 13.31
CA ARG A 42 22.96 -6.53 12.15
C ARG A 42 23.25 -7.24 10.82
N GLU A 43 24.31 -8.04 10.80
CA GLU A 43 24.75 -8.83 9.67
C GLU A 43 23.77 -9.98 9.37
N GLU A 44 23.24 -10.65 10.38
CA GLU A 44 22.24 -11.72 10.23
C GLU A 44 20.90 -11.18 9.76
N ILE A 45 20.45 -10.04 10.29
CA ILE A 45 19.23 -9.34 9.82
C ILE A 45 19.38 -9.01 8.34
N ARG A 46 20.53 -8.49 7.93
CA ARG A 46 20.77 -8.12 6.53
C ARG A 46 20.75 -9.33 5.61
N ARG A 47 21.34 -10.46 6.02
CA ARG A 47 21.30 -11.72 5.24
C ARG A 47 19.88 -12.28 5.16
N ALA A 48 19.15 -12.34 6.27
CA ALA A 48 17.76 -12.78 6.29
C ALA A 48 16.88 -11.91 5.37
N TYR A 49 17.09 -10.60 5.40
CA TYR A 49 16.42 -9.66 4.51
C TYR A 49 16.75 -9.94 3.03
N GLN A 50 18.03 -10.17 2.69
CA GLN A 50 18.43 -10.51 1.31
C GLN A 50 17.77 -11.79 0.81
N VAL A 51 17.65 -12.82 1.66
CA VAL A 51 16.95 -14.07 1.31
C VAL A 51 15.46 -13.81 1.07
N LEU A 52 14.81 -13.04 1.94
CA LEU A 52 13.40 -12.65 1.77
C LEU A 52 13.15 -11.87 0.46
N MET A 53 14.05 -10.96 0.10
CA MET A 53 13.97 -10.19 -1.15
C MET A 53 14.19 -11.03 -2.42
N GLN A 54 14.53 -12.32 -2.28
CA GLN A 54 14.62 -13.27 -3.38
C GLN A 54 13.47 -14.29 -3.40
N ASP A 55 12.68 -14.40 -2.33
CA ASP A 55 11.53 -15.30 -2.30
C ASP A 55 10.35 -14.69 -3.07
N VAL A 56 10.06 -15.25 -4.25
CA VAL A 56 8.99 -14.82 -5.14
C VAL A 56 7.63 -14.83 -4.44
N ARG A 57 7.37 -15.76 -3.50
CA ARG A 57 6.09 -15.85 -2.79
C ARG A 57 5.94 -14.71 -1.79
N TYR A 58 7.01 -14.37 -1.07
CA TYR A 58 7.04 -13.22 -0.18
C TYR A 58 6.76 -11.93 -0.97
N LEU A 59 7.46 -11.74 -2.09
CA LEU A 59 7.29 -10.56 -2.94
C LEU A 59 5.90 -10.49 -3.58
N ALA A 60 5.37 -11.61 -4.09
CA ALA A 60 4.06 -11.67 -4.72
C ALA A 60 2.93 -11.39 -3.71
N LEU A 61 3.00 -11.95 -2.50
CA LEU A 61 2.03 -11.67 -1.44
C LEU A 61 2.15 -10.23 -0.94
N GLY A 62 3.37 -9.70 -0.79
CA GLY A 62 3.60 -8.30 -0.45
C GLY A 62 2.98 -7.37 -1.50
N LEU A 63 3.16 -7.67 -2.77
CA LEU A 63 2.61 -6.89 -3.87
C LEU A 63 1.07 -6.99 -3.93
N LEU A 64 0.50 -8.16 -3.68
CA LEU A 64 -0.94 -8.37 -3.58
C LEU A 64 -1.54 -7.56 -2.40
N LEU A 65 -0.96 -7.68 -1.21
CA LEU A 65 -1.43 -6.98 -0.01
C LEU A 65 -1.27 -5.46 -0.16
N GLY A 66 -0.13 -4.99 -0.67
CA GLY A 66 0.10 -3.56 -0.94
C GLY A 66 -0.84 -3.00 -2.02
N THR A 67 -1.15 -3.79 -3.05
CA THR A 67 -2.15 -3.37 -4.05
C THR A 67 -3.55 -3.30 -3.42
N ALA A 68 -3.92 -4.30 -2.62
CA ALA A 68 -5.22 -4.31 -1.92
C ALA A 68 -5.35 -3.16 -0.91
N SER A 69 -4.29 -2.85 -0.16
CA SER A 69 -4.27 -1.71 0.76
C SER A 69 -4.36 -0.38 0.00
N THR A 70 -3.73 -0.28 -1.17
CA THR A 70 -3.85 0.88 -2.07
C THR A 70 -5.29 1.06 -2.58
N VAL A 71 -5.98 -0.02 -2.98
CA VAL A 71 -7.42 0.03 -3.31
C VAL A 71 -8.23 0.53 -2.12
N LEU A 72 -7.96 0.02 -0.92
CA LEU A 72 -8.65 0.46 0.30
C LEU A 72 -8.37 1.94 0.62
N GLY A 73 -7.13 2.40 0.49
CA GLY A 73 -6.77 3.80 0.70
C GLY A 73 -7.45 4.74 -0.29
N GLY A 74 -7.48 4.38 -1.57
CA GLY A 74 -8.20 5.13 -2.60
C GLY A 74 -9.71 5.20 -2.30
N TYR A 75 -10.29 4.09 -1.82
CA TYR A 75 -11.68 4.05 -1.34
C TYR A 75 -11.90 4.98 -0.15
N LEU A 76 -11.03 4.93 0.87
CA LEU A 76 -11.14 5.76 2.07
C LEU A 76 -11.00 7.25 1.74
N ALA A 77 -10.00 7.62 0.94
CA ALA A 77 -9.77 9.01 0.51
C ALA A 77 -11.01 9.57 -0.21
N ALA A 78 -11.58 8.79 -1.14
CA ALA A 78 -12.80 9.16 -1.85
C ALA A 78 -14.02 9.23 -0.91
N ARG A 79 -14.18 8.26 0.00
CA ARG A 79 -15.34 8.14 0.90
C ARG A 79 -15.37 9.23 1.97
N LEU A 80 -14.20 9.61 2.50
CA LEU A 80 -14.04 10.66 3.50
C LEU A 80 -14.19 12.05 2.89
N ALA A 81 -13.68 12.25 1.67
CA ALA A 81 -13.79 13.54 0.98
C ALA A 81 -15.23 13.88 0.57
N ARG A 82 -16.08 12.86 0.32
CA ARG A 82 -17.50 12.94 -0.14
C ARG A 82 -17.72 13.65 -1.49
N SER A 83 -16.77 14.47 -1.92
CA SER A 83 -16.75 15.22 -3.17
C SER A 83 -15.59 14.74 -4.04
N MET A 84 -15.76 14.79 -5.36
CA MET A 84 -14.72 14.47 -6.35
C MET A 84 -13.93 13.17 -6.03
N PRO A 85 -14.60 12.00 -5.96
CA PRO A 85 -14.03 10.76 -5.45
C PRO A 85 -12.76 10.32 -6.21
N TYR A 86 -12.75 10.47 -7.54
CA TYR A 86 -11.58 10.10 -8.35
C TYR A 86 -10.37 10.98 -8.10
N TYR A 87 -10.55 12.29 -7.92
CA TYR A 87 -9.41 13.20 -7.68
C TYR A 87 -8.78 12.98 -6.31
N ASN A 88 -9.59 12.72 -5.28
CA ASN A 88 -9.07 12.40 -3.95
C ASN A 88 -8.37 11.04 -3.92
N ALA A 89 -8.92 10.03 -4.61
CA ALA A 89 -8.27 8.73 -4.78
C ALA A 89 -6.96 8.84 -5.57
N LEU A 90 -6.92 9.63 -6.64
CA LEU A 90 -5.71 9.87 -7.43
C LEU A 90 -4.64 10.59 -6.60
N ALA A 91 -5.02 11.64 -5.85
CA ALA A 91 -4.12 12.37 -4.96
C ALA A 91 -3.49 11.45 -3.90
N PHE A 92 -4.29 10.54 -3.33
CA PHE A 92 -3.79 9.48 -2.45
C PHE A 92 -2.79 8.57 -3.17
N GLY A 93 -3.11 8.08 -4.38
CA GLY A 93 -2.22 7.21 -5.15
C GLY A 93 -0.88 7.88 -5.49
N VAL A 94 -0.91 9.16 -5.88
CA VAL A 94 0.30 9.95 -6.16
C VAL A 94 1.14 10.13 -4.89
N LEU A 95 0.52 10.46 -3.76
CA LEU A 95 1.23 10.56 -2.49
C LEU A 95 1.86 9.22 -2.07
N GLY A 96 1.13 8.12 -2.25
CA GLY A 96 1.64 6.77 -1.99
C GLY A 96 2.87 6.43 -2.83
N ILE A 97 2.86 6.78 -4.13
CA ILE A 97 4.03 6.63 -5.01
C ILE A 97 5.22 7.41 -4.47
N LEU A 98 5.04 8.69 -4.12
CA LEU A 98 6.12 9.52 -3.58
C LEU A 98 6.73 8.93 -2.30
N ILE A 99 5.89 8.41 -1.41
CA ILE A 99 6.35 7.73 -0.18
C ILE A 99 7.11 6.44 -0.53
N SER A 100 6.59 5.64 -1.46
CA SER A 100 7.21 4.37 -1.84
C SER A 100 8.61 4.56 -2.44
N MET A 101 8.84 5.65 -3.17
CA MET A 101 10.15 5.96 -3.76
C MET A 101 11.24 6.20 -2.71
N ILE A 102 10.88 6.62 -1.50
CA ILE A 102 11.82 6.82 -0.39
C ILE A 102 12.29 5.48 0.19
N GLY A 103 11.41 4.47 0.21
CA GLY A 103 11.68 3.15 0.83
C GLY A 103 12.08 2.02 -0.12
N ALA A 104 11.96 2.21 -1.44
CA ALA A 104 12.06 1.11 -2.40
C ALA A 104 13.49 0.67 -2.77
N GLY A 105 14.55 1.23 -2.17
CA GLY A 105 15.94 1.04 -2.61
C GLY A 105 16.33 -0.41 -2.91
N ASP A 106 16.02 -1.32 -2.00
CA ASP A 106 16.47 -2.72 -2.04
C ASP A 106 15.51 -3.70 -2.76
N LEU A 107 14.36 -3.23 -3.27
CA LEU A 107 13.41 -4.11 -3.95
C LEU A 107 13.91 -4.53 -5.36
N PRO A 108 13.63 -5.76 -5.81
CA PRO A 108 13.88 -6.18 -7.18
C PRO A 108 13.19 -5.27 -8.20
N THR A 109 13.83 -5.01 -9.34
CA THR A 109 13.33 -4.07 -10.37
C THR A 109 11.94 -4.42 -10.88
N TRP A 110 11.61 -5.70 -11.03
CA TRP A 110 10.29 -6.13 -11.48
C TRP A 110 9.19 -5.76 -10.46
N VAL A 111 9.47 -5.89 -9.15
CA VAL A 111 8.53 -5.50 -8.07
C VAL A 111 8.28 -4.00 -8.12
N LYS A 112 9.34 -3.21 -8.32
CA LYS A 112 9.24 -1.75 -8.47
C LYS A 112 8.35 -1.37 -9.65
N ILE A 113 8.60 -1.94 -10.84
CA ILE A 113 7.83 -1.62 -12.04
C ILE A 113 6.36 -2.00 -11.88
N VAL A 114 6.08 -3.23 -11.42
CA VAL A 114 4.71 -3.72 -11.26
C VAL A 114 3.99 -2.94 -10.16
N GLY A 115 4.62 -2.71 -9.01
CA GLY A 115 4.06 -1.95 -7.90
C GLY A 115 3.72 -0.51 -8.29
N LEU A 116 4.64 0.21 -8.94
CA LEU A 116 4.39 1.56 -9.44
C LEU A 116 3.30 1.59 -10.51
N GLY A 117 3.32 0.65 -11.45
CA GLY A 117 2.30 0.54 -12.50
C GLY A 117 0.91 0.27 -11.96
N LEU A 118 0.79 -0.53 -10.88
CA LEU A 118 -0.49 -0.84 -10.25
C LEU A 118 -0.98 0.21 -9.25
N SER A 119 -0.09 1.06 -8.72
CA SER A 119 -0.44 2.02 -7.66
C SER A 119 -1.58 2.96 -8.06
N LEU A 120 -1.49 3.60 -9.24
CA LEU A 120 -2.55 4.52 -9.69
C LEU A 120 -3.85 3.79 -10.06
N PRO A 121 -3.85 2.73 -10.89
CA PRO A 121 -5.07 1.96 -11.17
C PRO A 121 -5.75 1.44 -9.91
N ALA A 122 -4.98 0.93 -8.95
CA ALA A 122 -5.51 0.43 -7.68
C ALA A 122 -6.19 1.54 -6.87
N ALA A 123 -5.52 2.68 -6.70
CA ALA A 123 -6.10 3.81 -5.98
C ALA A 123 -7.39 4.30 -6.65
N VAL A 124 -7.39 4.45 -7.98
CA VAL A 124 -8.57 4.87 -8.75
C VAL A 124 -9.70 3.84 -8.66
N LEU A 125 -9.39 2.54 -8.69
CA LEU A 125 -10.37 1.47 -8.48
C LEU A 125 -11.06 1.60 -7.11
N GLY A 126 -10.28 1.87 -6.06
CA GLY A 126 -10.81 2.19 -4.74
C GLY A 126 -11.79 3.37 -4.76
N GLY A 127 -11.39 4.46 -5.40
CA GLY A 127 -12.24 5.64 -5.60
C GLY A 127 -13.51 5.34 -6.40
N HIS A 128 -13.42 4.45 -7.40
CA HIS A 128 -14.57 4.00 -8.19
C HIS A 128 -15.58 3.25 -7.32
N ILE A 129 -15.11 2.32 -6.49
CA ILE A 129 -15.96 1.56 -5.55
C ILE A 129 -16.65 2.52 -4.56
N ALA A 130 -15.94 3.53 -4.04
CA ALA A 130 -16.52 4.52 -3.15
C ALA A 130 -17.64 5.33 -3.83
N LYS A 131 -17.42 5.74 -5.09
CA LYS A 131 -18.42 6.44 -5.90
C LYS A 131 -19.68 5.59 -6.10
N LEU A 132 -19.54 4.32 -6.47
CA LEU A 132 -20.67 3.42 -6.69
C LEU A 132 -21.49 3.23 -5.41
N ARG A 133 -20.85 3.15 -4.24
CA ARG A 133 -21.55 3.02 -2.95
C ARG A 133 -22.27 4.30 -2.53
N ALA A 134 -21.74 5.48 -2.84
CA ALA A 134 -22.39 6.75 -2.54
C ALA A 134 -23.62 7.01 -3.43
N GLY A 135 -23.69 6.39 -4.62
CA GLY A 135 -24.81 6.51 -5.55
C GLY A 135 -25.96 5.52 -5.33
N LYS A 136 -25.82 4.51 -4.46
CA LYS A 136 -26.92 3.62 -4.09
C LYS A 136 -27.78 4.31 -3.02
N PRO A 137 -29.07 4.62 -3.29
CA PRO A 137 -29.97 5.05 -2.23
C PRO A 137 -30.10 3.92 -1.19
N ALA A 138 -30.13 4.28 0.09
CA ALA A 138 -30.41 3.32 1.16
C ALA A 138 -31.83 2.79 0.94
N SER A 139 -31.93 1.51 0.57
CA SER A 139 -33.19 0.76 0.48
C SER A 139 -33.70 0.43 1.88
#